data_AF-A0A2W0FTN6-F1
#
_entry.id   AF-A0A2W0FTN6-F1
#
_cell.length_a   1.000
_cell.length_b   1.000
_cell.length_c   1.000
_cell.angle_alpha   90.00
_cell.angle_beta   90.00
_cell.angle_gamma   90.00
#
_symmetry.space_group_name_H-M   'P 1'
#
loop_
_entity.id
_entity.type
_entity.pdbx_description
1 polymer ?
#
loop_
_entity_poly.entity_id
_entity_poly.type
_entity_poly.pdbx_seq_one_letter_code
_entity_poly.pdbx_strand_id
1 'polypeptide(L)' 'MAALIFGSESLDQLEDNLQATQVRLSPEDIARLGAISAPEIEYPGWMIEYQAKERSPLQD' A
#
# COMPACT_ATOMS: atom_id res chain seq x y z
N MET A 1 14.26 -6.79 3.26
CA MET A 1 14.75 -6.13 2.02
C MET A 1 13.72 -6.43 0.95
N ALA A 2 13.05 -5.41 0.41
CA ALA A 2 12.05 -5.59 -0.64
C ALA A 2 12.71 -5.41 -2.01
N ALA A 3 12.35 -6.25 -2.97
CA ALA A 3 12.68 -6.08 -4.38
C ALA A 3 11.39 -5.74 -5.11
N LEU A 4 11.45 -4.75 -5.99
CA LEU A 4 10.31 -4.27 -6.74
C LEU A 4 10.57 -4.51 -8.24
N ILE A 5 9.51 -4.86 -8.97
CA ILE A 5 9.55 -5.07 -10.41
C ILE A 5 8.58 -4.07 -11.03
N PHE A 6 9.07 -3.31 -12.00
CA PHE A 6 8.28 -2.31 -12.72
C PHE A 6 8.48 -2.51 -14.22
N GLY A 7 7.41 -2.29 -15.00
CA GLY A 7 7.52 -2.14 -16.45
C GLY A 7 7.84 -0.69 -16.83
N SER A 8 8.43 -0.49 -18.01
CA SER A 8 8.63 0.83 -18.61
C SER A 8 8.22 0.78 -20.08
N GLU A 9 7.48 1.78 -20.54
CA GLU A 9 6.95 1.87 -21.91
C GLU A 9 7.88 2.67 -22.86
N SER A 10 8.77 3.50 -22.31
CA SER A 10 9.76 4.28 -23.07
C SER A 10 11.14 4.28 -22.40
N LEU A 11 12.17 4.70 -23.15
CA LEU A 11 13.52 4.84 -22.62
C LEU A 11 13.61 5.93 -21.56
N ASP A 12 12.99 7.09 -21.77
CA ASP A 12 13.00 8.19 -20.81
C ASP A 12 12.40 7.75 -19.45
N GLN A 13 11.30 7.00 -19.47
CA GLN A 13 10.70 6.47 -18.24
C GLN A 13 11.60 5.45 -17.54
N LEU A 14 12.30 4.60 -18.30
CA LEU A 14 13.27 3.68 -17.72
C LEU A 14 14.41 4.43 -17.03
N GLU A 15 14.93 5.49 -17.67
CA GLU A 15 15.97 6.34 -17.09
C GLU A 15 15.50 7.01 -15.80
N ASP A 16 14.28 7.56 -15.78
CA ASP A 16 13.68 8.15 -14.58
C ASP A 16 13.49 7.12 -13.46
N ASN A 17 12.99 5.91 -13.78
CA ASN A 17 12.82 4.83 -12.81
C ASN A 17 14.16 4.42 -12.16
N LEU A 18 15.24 4.35 -12.94
CA LEU A 18 16.57 4.04 -12.42
C LEU A 18 17.11 5.16 -11.50
N GLN A 19 16.84 6.42 -11.86
CA GLN A 19 17.23 7.59 -11.07
C GLN A 19 16.45 7.71 -9.75
N ALA A 20 15.26 7.11 -9.63
CA ALA A 20 14.45 7.13 -8.40
C ALA A 20 15.21 6.60 -7.16
N THR A 21 16.20 5.72 -7.36
CA THR A 21 17.09 5.22 -6.28
C THR A 21 17.93 6.29 -5.60
N GLN A 22 18.10 7.45 -6.24
CA GLN A 22 18.84 8.59 -5.71
C GLN A 22 17.97 9.53 -4.88
N VAL A 23 16.64 9.41 -4.98
CA VAL A 23 15.71 10.18 -4.16
C VAL A 23 15.91 9.80 -2.70
N ARG A 24 15.93 10.82 -1.83
CA ARG A 24 16.00 10.68 -0.38
C ARG A 24 14.82 11.41 0.21
N LEU A 25 13.92 10.66 0.84
CA LEU A 25 12.77 11.22 1.55
C LEU A 25 13.17 11.50 2.99
N SER A 26 12.69 12.63 3.52
CA SER A 26 12.87 12.94 4.93
C SER A 26 12.00 12.01 5.79
N PRO A 27 12.28 11.90 7.10
CA PRO A 27 11.40 11.17 8.01
C PRO A 27 9.95 11.68 7.98
N GLU A 28 9.76 12.98 7.78
CA GLU A 28 8.43 13.60 7.67
C GLU A 28 7.70 13.18 6.39
N ASP A 29 8.40 13.13 5.25
CA ASP A 29 7.83 12.68 3.99
C ASP A 29 7.38 11.23 4.07
N ILE A 30 8.20 10.36 4.66
CA ILE A 30 7.87 8.95 4.88
C ILE A 30 6.63 8.81 5.78
N ALA A 31 6.57 9.57 6.87
CA ALA A 31 5.42 9.55 7.77
C ALA A 31 4.14 10.00 7.06
N ARG A 32 4.22 11.07 6.26
CA ARG A 32 3.09 11.57 5.48
C ARG A 32 2.61 10.56 4.45
N LEU A 33 3.54 9.93 3.71
CA LEU A 33 3.21 8.89 2.74
C LEU A 33 2.55 7.68 3.42
N GLY A 34 3.10 7.22 4.54
CA GLY A 34 2.54 6.09 5.28
C GLY A 34 1.13 6.36 5.82
N ALA A 35 0.83 7.59 6.25
CA ALA A 35 -0.49 7.96 6.74
C ALA A 35 -1.56 7.92 5.64
N ILE A 36 -1.23 8.35 4.42
CA ILE A 36 -2.18 8.35 3.30
C ILE A 36 -2.24 7.00 2.57
N SER A 37 -1.19 6.18 2.66
CA SER A 37 -1.09 4.87 2.01
C SER A 37 -1.45 3.71 2.95
N ALA A 38 -2.06 3.99 4.10
CA ALA A 38 -2.45 2.96 5.05
C ALA A 38 -3.34 1.94 4.34
N PRO A 39 -2.96 0.64 4.31
CA PRO A 39 -3.76 -0.35 3.62
C PRO A 39 -5.13 -0.45 4.30
N GLU A 40 -6.18 -0.49 3.48
CA GLU A 40 -7.48 -0.94 3.96
C GLU A 40 -7.38 -2.39 4.45
N ILE A 41 -8.39 -2.84 5.19
CA ILE A 41 -8.42 -4.22 5.67
C ILE A 41 -8.35 -5.15 4.45
N GLU A 42 -7.25 -5.87 4.33
CA GLU A 42 -7.01 -6.73 3.17
C GLU A 42 -7.90 -7.97 3.20
N TYR A 43 -8.07 -8.62 2.05
CA TYR A 43 -8.72 -9.92 1.98
C TYR A 43 -7.84 -10.99 2.67
N PRO A 44 -8.42 -11.94 3.44
CA PRO A 44 -9.85 -12.12 3.73
C PRO A 44 -10.33 -11.36 4.98
N GLY A 45 -9.52 -10.50 5.58
CA GLY A 45 -9.83 -9.76 6.81
C GLY A 45 -11.16 -9.01 6.74
N TRP A 46 -11.40 -8.22 5.69
CA TRP A 46 -12.66 -7.48 5.55
C TRP A 46 -13.87 -8.43 5.41
N MET A 47 -13.66 -9.59 4.76
CA MET A 47 -14.71 -10.60 4.57
C MET A 47 -15.08 -11.23 5.91
N ILE A 48 -14.09 -11.51 6.76
CA ILE A 48 -14.30 -12.08 8.09
C ILE A 48 -15.10 -11.09 8.96
N GLU A 49 -14.72 -9.81 8.95
CA GLU A 49 -15.48 -8.78 9.67
C GLU A 49 -16.91 -8.63 9.15
N TYR A 50 -17.09 -8.65 7.83
CA TYR A 50 -18.40 -8.60 7.21
C TYR A 50 -19.28 -9.78 7.64
N GLN A 51 -18.76 -11.01 7.60
CA GLN A 51 -19.50 -12.21 8.03
C GLN A 51 -19.74 -12.25 9.55
N ALA A 52 -18.82 -11.72 10.37
CA ALA A 52 -19.02 -11.64 11.81
C ALA A 52 -20.21 -10.73 12.21
N LYS A 53 -20.48 -9.68 11.42
CA LYS A 53 -21.66 -8.83 11.61
C LYS A 53 -22.97 -9.60 11.40
N GLU A 54 -23.03 -10.48 10.42
CA GLU A 54 -24.21 -11.33 10.16
C GLU A 54 -24.41 -12.43 11.21
N ARG A 55 -23.32 -12.86 11.88
CA ARG A 55 -23.34 -13.93 12.87
C ARG A 55 -23.59 -13.45 14.30
N SER A 56 -23.81 -12.16 14.53
CA SER A 56 -24.18 -11.66 15.87
C SER A 56 -25.54 -12.24 16.27
N PRO A 57 -25.59 -13.20 17.21
CA PRO A 57 -26.85 -13.69 17.72
C PRO A 57 -27.41 -12.61 18.64
N LEU A 58 -28.54 -12.02 18.27
CA LEU A 58 -29.46 -11.29 19.15
C LEU A 58 -28.79 -10.25 20.08
N GLN A 59 -28.85 -8.97 19.70
CA GLN A 59 -28.79 -7.90 20.69
C GLN A 59 -30.11 -7.92 21.49
N ASP A 60 -30.06 -8.47 22.71
CA ASP A 60 -30.90 -8.05 23.85
C ASP A 60 -30.04 -7.22 24.81
#